data_AF-A0A378VV79-F1
#
_entry.id   AF-A0A378VV79-F1
#
_cell.length_a   1.000
_cell.length_b   1.000
_cell.length_c   1.000
_cell.angle_alpha   90.00
_cell.angle_beta   90.00
_cell.angle_gamma   90.00
#
_symmetry.space_group_name_H-M   'P 1'
#
loop_
_entity.id
_entity.type
_entity.pdbx_description
1 polymer ?
#
loop_
_entity_poly.entity_id
_entity_poly.type
_entity_poly.pdbx_seq_one_letter_code
_entity_poly.pdbx_strand_id
1 'polypeptide(L)'
;MAGTVLRQLFRFGKKFGVTLIGGDTTKGDMAFNVTIIGELPKGRALRRDAAVAGDDIWVSGRVGMAAAALNCRLKRCVLPDDVFAECEQKLLRPEPRVGLGLALLPFARAAQDVSDGLAQDLGHILTASGVGRKFGPIRCHLYLY
;
A
#
# COMPACT_ATOMS: atom_id res chain seq x y z
N MET A 1 -12.28 -16.29 17.93
CA MET A 1 -11.92 -15.37 16.83
C MET A 1 -11.00 -14.23 17.30
N ALA A 2 -11.39 -13.44 18.30
CA ALA A 2 -10.61 -12.31 18.83
C ALA A 2 -9.16 -12.66 19.24
N GLY A 3 -8.96 -13.79 19.95
CA GLY A 3 -7.62 -14.21 20.39
C GLY A 3 -6.64 -14.49 19.24
N THR A 4 -7.12 -14.93 18.08
CA THR A 4 -6.24 -15.15 16.91
C THR A 4 -5.87 -13.83 16.24
N VAL A 5 -6.83 -12.89 16.13
CA VAL A 5 -6.57 -11.55 15.55
C VAL A 5 -5.53 -10.80 16.37
N LEU A 6 -5.69 -10.77 17.71
CA LEU A 6 -4.73 -10.09 18.59
C LEU A 6 -3.33 -10.70 18.51
N ARG A 7 -3.19 -12.02 18.51
CA ARG A 7 -1.89 -12.68 18.32
C ARG A 7 -1.21 -12.29 17.01
N GLN A 8 -1.98 -12.21 15.92
CA GLN A 8 -1.45 -11.78 14.64
C GLN A 8 -1.04 -10.30 14.64
N LEU A 9 -1.85 -9.44 15.26
CA LEU A 9 -1.56 -8.02 15.39
C LEU A 9 -0.28 -7.78 16.21
N PHE A 10 -0.10 -8.47 17.35
CA PHE A 10 1.13 -8.38 18.14
C PHE A 10 2.35 -8.86 17.36
N ARG A 11 2.23 -9.99 16.64
CA ARG A 11 3.33 -10.52 15.81
C ARG A 11 3.72 -9.54 14.72
N PHE A 12 2.74 -8.93 14.06
CA PHE A 12 2.95 -7.95 13.00
C PHE A 12 3.54 -6.65 13.56
N GLY A 13 3.03 -6.16 14.68
CA GLY A 13 3.57 -4.98 15.36
C GLY A 13 5.05 -5.16 15.70
N LYS A 14 5.42 -6.29 16.30
CA LYS A 14 6.83 -6.61 16.62
C LYS A 14 7.74 -6.58 15.39
N LYS A 15 7.25 -7.05 14.23
CA LYS A 15 8.03 -7.06 12.98
C LYS A 15 8.38 -5.65 12.50
N PHE A 16 7.51 -4.66 12.74
CA PHE A 16 7.69 -3.28 12.28
C PHE A 16 8.01 -2.29 13.41
N GLY A 17 8.34 -2.78 14.61
CA GLY A 17 8.61 -1.92 15.77
C GLY A 17 7.38 -1.15 16.26
N VAL A 18 6.17 -1.62 15.97
CA VAL A 18 4.91 -1.01 16.39
C VAL A 18 4.40 -1.68 17.66
N THR A 19 4.06 -0.87 18.66
CA THR A 19 3.49 -1.32 19.94
C THR A 19 2.01 -1.02 19.99
N LEU A 20 1.19 -2.02 20.34
CA LEU A 20 -0.23 -1.82 20.64
C LEU A 20 -0.37 -1.23 22.04
N ILE A 21 -0.78 0.03 22.13
CA ILE A 21 -0.86 0.78 23.39
C ILE A 21 -2.29 0.92 23.95
N GLY A 22 -3.30 0.46 23.21
CA GLY A 22 -4.69 0.55 23.63
C GLY A 22 -5.66 0.00 22.60
N GLY A 23 -6.92 -0.15 22.99
CA GLY A 23 -8.01 -0.63 22.16
C GLY A 23 -9.21 -1.01 23.01
N ASP A 24 -10.36 -1.15 22.36
CA ASP A 24 -11.59 -1.63 22.98
C ASP A 24 -12.24 -2.71 22.09
N THR A 25 -13.09 -3.54 22.69
CA THR A 25 -13.90 -4.51 21.95
C THR A 25 -15.35 -4.41 22.41
N THR A 26 -16.24 -4.20 21.44
CA THR A 26 -17.70 -4.12 21.67
C THR A 26 -18.45 -5.17 20.86
N LYS A 27 -19.69 -5.47 21.27
CA LYS A 27 -20.57 -6.41 20.56
C LYS A 27 -21.28 -5.68 19.42
N GLY A 28 -21.26 -6.26 18.23
CA GLY A 28 -21.95 -5.74 17.05
C GLY A 28 -21.58 -6.52 15.80
N ASP A 29 -21.88 -5.95 14.64
CA ASP A 29 -21.38 -6.47 13.36
C ASP A 29 -19.85 -6.47 13.34
N MET A 30 -19.27 -7.35 12.52
CA MET A 30 -17.83 -7.51 12.46
C MET A 30 -17.16 -6.27 11.86
N ALA A 31 -16.56 -5.47 12.73
CA ALA A 31 -15.72 -4.34 12.36
C ALA A 31 -14.33 -4.46 13.03
N PHE A 32 -13.31 -4.01 12.33
CA PHE A 32 -11.94 -3.95 12.85
C PHE A 32 -11.32 -2.61 12.48
N ASN A 33 -11.18 -1.73 13.48
CA ASN A 33 -10.66 -0.39 13.32
C ASN A 33 -9.28 -0.30 13.99
N VAL A 34 -8.33 0.32 13.31
CA VAL A 34 -6.97 0.52 13.82
C VAL A 34 -6.57 1.95 13.58
N THR A 35 -6.06 2.59 14.63
CA THR A 35 -5.35 3.87 14.53
C THR A 35 -3.86 3.58 14.64
N ILE A 36 -3.08 4.09 13.68
CA ILE A 36 -1.62 4.01 13.70
C ILE A 36 -1.03 5.41 13.81
N ILE A 37 -0.01 5.55 14.66
CA ILE A 37 0.72 6.80 14.85
C ILE A 37 2.19 6.48 14.60
N GLY A 38 2.84 7.31 13.79
CA GLY A 38 4.26 7.23 13.49
C GLY A 38 4.90 8.60 13.54
N GLU A 39 6.22 8.63 13.58
CA GLU A 39 7.01 9.86 13.63
C GLU A 39 8.00 9.91 12.46
N LEU A 40 8.31 11.13 12.04
CA LEU A 40 9.28 11.43 11.00
C LEU A 40 10.02 12.72 11.34
N PRO A 41 11.23 12.94 10.84
CA PRO A 41 11.89 14.24 10.95
C PRO A 41 11.00 15.34 10.36
N LYS A 42 11.01 16.52 11.01
CA LYS A 42 10.18 17.65 10.60
C LYS A 42 10.42 18.00 9.12
N GLY A 43 9.33 18.16 8.37
CA GLY A 43 9.38 18.54 6.95
C GLY A 43 9.84 17.44 6.00
N ARG A 44 9.98 16.19 6.47
CA ARG A 44 10.42 15.04 5.65
C ARG A 44 9.30 14.07 5.29
N ALA A 45 8.06 14.35 5.68
CA ALA A 45 6.93 13.51 5.31
C ALA A 45 6.76 13.47 3.78
N LEU A 46 6.69 12.26 3.23
CA LEU A 46 6.29 12.09 1.83
C LEU A 46 4.80 12.42 1.72
N ARG A 47 4.47 13.31 0.78
CA ARG A 47 3.11 13.79 0.53
C ARG A 47 2.72 13.49 -0.91
N ARG A 48 1.47 13.77 -1.25
CA ARG A 48 0.90 13.53 -2.59
C ARG A 48 1.02 14.74 -3.51
N ASP A 49 1.36 15.91 -2.98
CA ASP A 49 1.17 17.23 -3.59
C ASP A 49 2.47 17.92 -4.02
N ALA A 50 3.53 17.14 -4.24
CA ALA A 50 4.86 17.68 -4.55
C ALA A 50 5.46 17.14 -5.86
N ALA A 51 4.70 16.34 -6.64
CA ALA A 51 5.16 15.88 -7.95
C ALA A 51 5.19 17.05 -8.94
N VAL A 52 6.13 17.02 -9.88
CA VAL A 52 6.18 18.01 -10.97
C VAL A 52 6.27 17.34 -12.34
N ALA A 53 6.00 18.12 -13.40
CA ALA A 53 6.13 17.61 -14.76
C ALA A 53 7.59 17.21 -15.06
N GLY A 54 7.75 16.02 -15.63
CA GLY A 54 9.06 15.44 -15.94
C GLY A 54 9.63 14.53 -14.86
N ASP A 55 8.98 14.40 -13.69
CA ASP A 55 9.32 13.37 -12.72
C ASP A 55 9.05 11.97 -13.31
N ASP A 56 9.93 11.01 -12.98
CA ASP A 56 9.71 9.60 -13.27
C ASP A 56 8.66 9.01 -12.33
N ILE A 57 7.86 8.07 -12.84
CA ILE A 57 6.88 7.34 -12.03
C ILE A 57 7.39 5.94 -11.75
N TRP A 58 7.44 5.59 -10.46
CA TRP A 58 7.93 4.31 -9.97
C TRP A 58 6.83 3.58 -9.19
N VAL A 59 6.82 2.26 -9.30
CA VAL A 59 5.94 1.39 -8.52
C VAL A 59 6.77 0.30 -7.87
N SER A 60 6.51 0.03 -6.59
CA SER A 60 7.20 -1.03 -5.85
C SER A 60 6.47 -2.37 -5.99
N GLY A 61 7.14 -3.36 -6.57
CA GLY A 61 6.59 -4.70 -6.80
C GLY A 61 5.55 -4.80 -7.93
N ARG A 62 4.76 -5.89 -7.90
CA ARG A 62 3.80 -6.26 -8.95
C ARG A 62 2.39 -5.78 -8.60
N VAL A 63 1.81 -4.91 -9.44
CA VAL A 63 0.43 -4.43 -9.30
C VAL A 63 -0.57 -5.48 -9.79
N GLY A 64 -1.73 -5.56 -9.15
CA GLY A 64 -2.86 -6.39 -9.61
C GLY A 64 -2.90 -7.80 -9.04
N MET A 65 -1.85 -8.26 -8.34
CA MET A 65 -1.80 -9.61 -7.75
C MET A 65 -2.97 -9.89 -6.80
N ALA A 66 -3.27 -8.97 -5.87
CA ALA A 66 -4.38 -9.13 -4.94
C ALA A 66 -5.74 -9.16 -5.68
N ALA A 67 -5.93 -8.28 -6.66
CA ALA A 67 -7.14 -8.25 -7.48
C ALA A 67 -7.32 -9.53 -8.30
N ALA A 68 -6.23 -10.12 -8.82
CA ALA A 68 -6.28 -11.37 -9.56
C ALA A 68 -6.75 -12.54 -8.67
N ALA A 69 -6.21 -12.68 -7.46
CA ALA A 69 -6.67 -13.69 -6.50
C ALA A 69 -8.13 -13.47 -6.09
N LEU A 70 -8.56 -12.21 -5.88
CA LEU A 70 -9.94 -11.90 -5.54
C LEU A 70 -10.89 -12.31 -6.68
N ASN A 71 -10.56 -11.99 -7.93
CA ASN A 71 -11.39 -12.38 -9.08
C ASN A 71 -11.46 -13.90 -9.25
N CYS A 72 -10.38 -14.63 -8.95
CA CYS A 72 -10.38 -16.09 -8.94
C CYS A 72 -11.30 -16.65 -7.84
N ARG A 73 -11.23 -16.10 -6.61
CA ARG A 73 -12.13 -16.47 -5.51
C ARG A 73 -13.61 -16.17 -5.80
N LEU A 74 -13.87 -15.09 -6.55
CA LEU A 74 -15.20 -14.72 -7.04
C LEU A 74 -15.63 -15.48 -8.30
N LYS A 75 -14.84 -16.48 -8.75
CA LYS A 75 -15.11 -17.29 -9.95
C LYS A 75 -15.26 -16.48 -11.25
N ARG A 76 -14.59 -15.32 -11.32
CA ARG A 76 -14.56 -14.44 -12.50
C ARG A 76 -13.40 -14.75 -13.45
N CYS A 77 -12.38 -15.42 -12.96
CA CYS A 77 -11.28 -15.95 -13.75
C CYS A 77 -10.74 -17.24 -13.13
N VAL A 78 -9.86 -17.93 -13.86
CA VAL A 78 -9.09 -19.07 -13.38
C VAL A 78 -7.62 -18.74 -13.57
N LEU A 79 -6.81 -19.02 -12.54
CA LEU A 79 -5.36 -18.89 -12.58
C LEU A 79 -4.74 -20.27 -12.39
N PRO A 80 -3.54 -20.53 -12.94
CA PRO A 80 -2.72 -21.67 -12.53
C PRO A 80 -2.52 -21.70 -11.01
N ASP A 81 -2.46 -22.89 -10.42
CA ASP A 81 -2.45 -23.05 -8.94
C ASP A 81 -1.28 -22.33 -8.27
N ASP A 82 -0.10 -22.35 -8.88
CA ASP A 82 1.11 -21.66 -8.40
C ASP A 82 0.94 -20.13 -8.46
N VAL A 83 0.39 -19.62 -9.56
CA VAL A 83 0.09 -18.19 -9.74
C VAL A 83 -0.99 -17.74 -8.76
N PHE A 84 -2.03 -18.56 -8.55
CA PHE A 84 -3.08 -18.28 -7.57
C PHE A 84 -2.49 -18.21 -6.15
N ALA A 85 -1.64 -19.16 -5.77
CA ALA A 85 -1.01 -19.16 -4.44
C ALA A 85 -0.17 -17.89 -4.19
N GLU A 86 0.61 -17.43 -5.17
CA GLU A 86 1.36 -16.18 -5.07
C GLU A 86 0.43 -14.97 -4.91
N CYS A 87 -0.61 -14.89 -5.76
CA CYS A 87 -1.58 -13.80 -5.73
C CYS A 87 -2.38 -13.77 -4.43
N GLU A 88 -2.76 -14.94 -3.92
CA GLU A 88 -3.51 -15.11 -2.69
C GLU A 88 -2.72 -14.64 -1.47
N GLN A 89 -1.41 -14.90 -1.45
CA GLN A 89 -0.54 -14.34 -0.42
C GLN A 89 -0.55 -12.81 -0.44
N LYS A 90 -0.55 -12.17 -1.62
CA LYS A 90 -0.64 -10.71 -1.73
C LYS A 90 -1.99 -10.15 -1.32
N LEU A 91 -3.08 -10.89 -1.55
CA LEU A 91 -4.43 -10.51 -1.13
C LEU A 91 -4.61 -10.60 0.40
N LEU A 92 -4.23 -11.73 0.99
CA LEU A 92 -4.52 -12.02 2.41
C LEU A 92 -3.46 -11.51 3.37
N ARG A 93 -2.22 -11.35 2.91
CA ARG A 93 -1.06 -10.95 3.71
C ARG A 93 -0.18 -9.95 2.94
N PRO A 94 -0.71 -8.78 2.57
CA PRO A 94 0.12 -7.74 1.96
C PRO A 94 1.24 -7.32 2.92
N GLU A 95 2.43 -7.16 2.38
CA GLU A 95 3.62 -6.74 3.13
C GLU A 95 3.80 -5.21 2.96
N PRO A 96 3.67 -4.41 4.03
CA PRO A 96 3.84 -2.96 3.93
C PRO A 96 5.31 -2.62 3.69
N ARG A 97 5.55 -1.64 2.81
CA ARG A 97 6.89 -1.26 2.37
C ARG A 97 7.51 -0.17 3.25
N VAL A 98 7.49 -0.36 4.58
CA VAL A 98 7.93 0.64 5.56
C VAL A 98 9.39 1.05 5.33
N GLY A 99 10.29 0.07 5.19
CA GLY A 99 11.72 0.34 4.94
C GLY A 99 11.96 1.10 3.64
N LEU A 100 11.21 0.81 2.57
CA LEU A 100 11.28 1.56 1.32
C LEU A 100 10.80 2.99 1.51
N GLY A 101 9.67 3.20 2.20
CA GLY A 101 9.15 4.54 2.48
C GLY A 101 10.17 5.42 3.22
N LEU A 102 10.86 4.85 4.22
CA LEU A 102 11.94 5.53 4.94
C LEU A 102 13.16 5.81 4.03
N ALA A 103 13.54 4.86 3.17
CA ALA A 103 14.66 5.02 2.25
C ALA A 103 14.39 6.05 1.14
N LEU A 104 13.11 6.30 0.81
CA LEU A 104 12.70 7.26 -0.21
C LEU A 104 12.60 8.71 0.27
N LEU A 105 12.64 8.97 1.59
CA LEU A 105 12.54 10.33 2.14
C LEU A 105 13.50 11.37 1.52
N PRO A 106 14.76 11.04 1.15
CA PRO A 106 15.66 12.01 0.48
C PRO A 106 15.50 12.11 -1.04
N PHE A 107 14.75 11.20 -1.68
CA PHE A 107 14.74 11.08 -3.14
C PHE A 107 13.37 11.37 -3.75
N ALA A 108 12.29 10.87 -3.15
CA ALA A 108 10.96 10.99 -3.71
C ALA A 108 10.38 12.38 -3.45
N ARG A 109 9.82 12.98 -4.50
CA ARG A 109 9.07 14.24 -4.40
C ARG A 109 7.67 14.02 -3.83
N ALA A 110 6.96 13.04 -4.39
CA ALA A 110 5.66 12.60 -3.91
C ALA A 110 5.60 11.08 -3.81
N ALA A 111 4.76 10.58 -2.91
CA ALA A 111 4.52 9.14 -2.79
C ALA A 111 3.12 8.86 -2.24
N GLN A 112 2.61 7.69 -2.59
CA GLN A 112 1.40 7.09 -2.03
C GLN A 112 1.50 5.57 -2.16
N ASP A 113 0.89 4.84 -1.25
CA ASP A 113 0.62 3.42 -1.44
C ASP A 113 -0.48 3.20 -2.50
N VAL A 114 -0.56 1.97 -3.03
CA VAL A 114 -1.57 1.58 -4.02
C VAL A 114 -2.54 0.62 -3.35
N SER A 115 -3.77 1.09 -3.09
CA SER A 115 -4.84 0.32 -2.45
C SER A 115 -6.06 0.18 -3.35
N ASP A 116 -6.43 1.25 -4.06
CA ASP A 116 -7.63 1.30 -4.90
C ASP A 116 -7.32 1.00 -6.37
N GLY A 117 -6.03 0.88 -6.69
CA GLY A 117 -5.52 0.59 -8.02
C GLY A 117 -4.67 1.74 -8.54
N LEU A 118 -3.66 1.38 -9.34
CA LEU A 118 -2.61 2.30 -9.76
C LEU A 118 -3.15 3.56 -10.43
N ALA A 119 -4.14 3.44 -11.32
CA ALA A 119 -4.69 4.58 -12.04
C ALA A 119 -5.37 5.59 -11.10
N GLN A 120 -6.17 5.10 -10.14
CA GLN A 120 -6.87 5.93 -9.18
C GLN A 120 -5.89 6.61 -8.21
N ASP A 121 -4.99 5.83 -7.63
CA ASP A 121 -4.02 6.34 -6.65
C ASP A 121 -2.99 7.29 -7.27
N LEU A 122 -2.54 7.01 -8.50
CA LEU A 122 -1.74 7.97 -9.25
C LEU A 122 -2.54 9.24 -9.56
N GLY A 123 -3.82 9.10 -9.93
CA GLY A 123 -4.73 10.22 -10.12
C GLY A 123 -4.82 11.14 -8.90
N HIS A 124 -4.77 10.59 -7.68
CA HIS A 124 -4.70 11.37 -6.45
C HIS A 124 -3.42 12.22 -6.35
N ILE A 125 -2.25 11.65 -6.64
CA ILE A 125 -0.98 12.39 -6.66
C ILE A 125 -1.01 13.51 -7.72
N LEU A 126 -1.42 13.16 -8.94
CA LEU A 126 -1.51 14.08 -10.07
C LEU A 126 -2.41 15.28 -9.73
N THR A 127 -3.60 15.00 -9.23
CA THR A 127 -4.58 16.04 -8.84
C THR A 127 -4.04 16.91 -7.71
N ALA A 128 -3.51 16.30 -6.65
CA ALA A 128 -2.99 17.03 -5.48
C ALA A 128 -1.78 17.90 -5.83
N SER A 129 -0.93 17.43 -6.76
CA SER A 129 0.25 18.16 -7.23
C SER A 129 -0.06 19.19 -8.33
N GLY A 130 -1.30 19.24 -8.84
CA GLY A 130 -1.67 20.11 -9.96
C GLY A 130 -1.01 19.74 -11.29
N VAL A 131 -0.50 18.52 -11.42
CA VAL A 131 0.16 18.01 -12.64
C VAL A 131 -0.70 16.90 -13.24
N GLY A 132 -1.00 16.95 -14.53
CA GLY A 132 -1.95 15.97 -15.11
C GLY A 132 -2.60 16.41 -16.42
N ARG A 133 -2.82 17.72 -16.59
CA ARG A 133 -3.41 18.29 -17.81
C ARG A 133 -2.45 18.41 -19.01
N LYS A 134 -1.16 18.16 -18.81
CA LYS A 134 -0.11 18.21 -19.85
C LYS A 134 0.93 17.10 -19.60
N PHE A 135 0.55 15.84 -19.70
CA PHE A 135 1.57 14.77 -19.75
C PHE A 135 1.93 14.46 -21.21
N GLY A 136 3.22 14.64 -21.53
CA GLY A 136 3.86 13.84 -22.58
C GLY A 136 4.03 12.39 -22.12
N PRO A 137 4.66 11.51 -22.91
CA PRO A 137 4.79 10.09 -22.59
C PRO A 137 5.42 9.89 -21.20
N ILE A 138 4.65 9.29 -20.30
CA ILE A 138 5.08 8.96 -18.94
C ILE A 138 6.05 7.78 -19.03
N ARG A 139 7.27 7.96 -18.53
CA ARG A 139 8.19 6.85 -18.30
C ARG A 139 7.85 6.22 -16.95
N CYS A 140 7.03 5.17 -16.99
CA CYS A 140 6.83 4.30 -15.84
C CYS A 140 8.02 3.34 -15.77
N HIS A 141 8.85 3.48 -14.74
CA HIS A 141 9.91 2.54 -14.46
C HIS A 141 9.40 1.52 -13.43
N LEU A 142 9.18 0.28 -13.88
CA LEU A 142 8.58 -0.79 -13.10
C LEU A 142 9.64 -1.74 -12.53
N TYR A 143 10.61 -1.25 -11.75
CA TYR A 143 11.60 -2.13 -11.13
C TYR A 143 12.11 -1.58 -9.80
N LEU A 144 11.62 -2.16 -8.71
CA LEU A 144 12.37 -2.34 -7.48
C LEU A 144 11.95 -3.70 -6.88
N TYR A 145 12.90 -4.64 -6.82
CA TYR A 145 12.77 -5.90 -6.08
C TYR A 145 12.68 -5.62 -4.58
#